data_AF-A0A822J264-F1
#
_entry.id   AF-A0A822J264-F1
#
_cell.length_a   1.000
_cell.length_b   1.000
_cell.length_c   1.000
_cell.angle_alpha   90.00
_cell.angle_beta   90.00
_cell.angle_gamma   90.00
#
_symmetry.space_group_name_H-M   'P 1'
#
loop_
_entity.id
_entity.type
_entity.pdbx_description
1 polymer ?
#
loop_
_entity_poly.entity_id
_entity_poly.type
_entity_poly.pdbx_seq_one_letter_code
_entity_poly.pdbx_strand_id
1 'polypeptide(L)'
;MKKKEVTAKSSILKDRKCIVCGNKFDVKLDENNVIPIQYFFSNELIKNLTGEDGEYWECEYCSGYFEERVKEYMVKNWGTRCPDYEENCPCCKAWKYYDYLFKIEE
;
A
#
# COMPACT_ATOMS: atom_id res chain seq x y z
N MET A 1 35.00 -27.16 -3.57
CA MET A 1 34.50 -26.27 -2.50
C MET A 1 32.98 -26.27 -2.59
N LYS A 2 32.26 -26.82 -1.61
CA LYS A 2 30.79 -26.83 -1.58
C LYS A 2 30.32 -25.41 -1.23
N LYS A 3 29.67 -24.71 -2.16
CA LYS A 3 28.94 -23.47 -1.86
C LYS A 3 27.86 -23.84 -0.84
N LYS A 4 27.96 -23.31 0.38
CA LYS A 4 26.89 -23.40 1.36
C LYS A 4 25.75 -22.55 0.82
N GLU A 5 24.70 -23.19 0.31
CA GLU A 5 23.41 -22.55 0.11
C GLU A 5 22.93 -22.06 1.48
N VAL A 6 23.03 -20.75 1.69
CA VAL A 6 22.40 -20.10 2.83
C VAL A 6 20.91 -20.07 2.51
N THR A 7 20.19 -21.11 2.92
CA THR A 7 18.72 -21.10 2.93
C THR A 7 18.28 -20.00 3.90
N ALA A 8 18.04 -18.80 3.36
CA ALA A 8 17.33 -17.75 4.06
C ALA A 8 15.94 -18.31 4.39
N LYS A 9 15.69 -18.59 5.67
CA LYS A 9 14.34 -18.91 6.15
C LYS A 9 13.50 -17.67 5.92
N SER A 10 12.76 -17.58 4.82
CA SER A 10 11.81 -16.49 4.60
C SER A 10 10.83 -16.50 5.77
N SER A 11 10.83 -15.43 6.57
CA SER A 11 9.95 -15.33 7.73
C SER A 11 8.51 -15.18 7.24
N ILE A 12 7.59 -15.99 7.77
CA ILE A 12 6.16 -15.93 7.44
C ILE A 12 5.44 -15.31 8.64
N LEU A 13 4.74 -14.19 8.42
CA LEU A 13 3.83 -13.61 9.40
C LEU A 13 2.48 -14.31 9.28
N LYS A 14 2.16 -15.14 10.26
CA LYS A 14 0.92 -15.93 10.25
C LYS A 14 -0.27 -15.14 10.78
N ASP A 15 -1.46 -15.60 10.39
CA ASP A 15 -2.75 -15.22 10.98
C ASP A 15 -3.05 -13.71 10.90
N ARG A 16 -2.60 -13.03 9.84
CA ARG A 16 -3.04 -11.65 9.57
C ARG A 16 -4.51 -11.68 9.17
N LYS A 17 -5.24 -10.62 9.50
CA LYS A 17 -6.65 -10.46 9.12
C LYS A 17 -6.79 -9.21 8.27
N CYS A 18 -7.38 -9.36 7.09
CA CYS A 18 -7.61 -8.22 6.22
C CYS A 18 -8.73 -7.36 6.80
N ILE A 19 -8.48 -6.05 6.96
CA ILE A 19 -9.50 -5.11 7.47
C ILE A 19 -10.62 -4.88 6.45
N VAL A 20 -10.32 -4.97 5.16
CA VAL A 20 -11.29 -4.74 4.08
C VAL A 20 -12.27 -5.91 3.94
N CYS A 21 -11.77 -7.14 3.75
CA CYS A 21 -12.63 -8.30 3.50
C CYS A 21 -12.81 -9.24 4.69
N GLY A 22 -12.07 -9.06 5.79
CA GLY A 22 -12.14 -9.91 6.98
C GLY A 22 -11.43 -11.26 6.87
N ASN A 23 -10.93 -11.63 5.68
CA ASN A 23 -10.25 -12.90 5.45
C ASN A 23 -8.94 -12.99 6.23
N LYS A 24 -8.63 -14.20 6.70
CA LYS A 24 -7.32 -14.52 7.29
C LYS A 24 -6.32 -14.88 6.19
N PHE A 25 -5.09 -14.44 6.33
CA PHE A 25 -4.02 -14.73 5.38
C PHE A 25 -2.65 -14.69 6.07
N ASP A 26 -1.68 -15.36 5.44
CA ASP A 26 -0.29 -15.36 5.87
C ASP A 26 0.52 -14.46 4.93
N VAL A 27 1.48 -13.71 5.48
CA VAL A 27 2.37 -12.84 4.70
C VAL A 27 3.75 -13.48 4.65
N LYS A 28 4.17 -13.90 3.46
CA LYS A 28 5.54 -14.36 3.23
C LYS A 28 6.42 -13.14 2.95
N LEU A 29 7.37 -12.86 3.85
CA LEU A 29 8.33 -11.77 3.64
C LEU A 29 9.33 -12.12 2.52
N ASP A 30 9.90 -11.09 1.90
CA ASP A 30 10.94 -11.25 0.88
C ASP A 30 12.29 -11.69 1.49
N GLU A 31 13.33 -11.79 0.65
CA GLU A 31 14.68 -12.18 1.07
C GLU A 31 15.34 -11.23 2.09
N ASN A 32 14.85 -9.98 2.16
CA ASN A 32 15.31 -8.94 3.08
C ASN A 32 14.39 -8.79 4.31
N ASN A 33 13.41 -9.68 4.50
CA ASN A 33 12.36 -9.59 5.51
C ASN A 33 11.47 -8.34 5.37
N VAL A 34 11.26 -7.86 4.15
CA VAL A 34 10.34 -6.76 3.83
C VAL A 34 8.98 -7.34 3.43
N ILE A 35 7.91 -6.62 3.77
CA ILE A 35 6.54 -6.96 3.37
C ILE A 35 6.43 -6.73 1.84
N PRO A 36 6.07 -7.75 1.05
CA PRO A 36 5.94 -7.58 -0.39
C PRO A 36 4.85 -6.57 -0.76
N ILE A 37 5.06 -5.83 -1.85
CA ILE A 37 4.16 -4.77 -2.33
C ILE A 37 2.73 -5.24 -2.59
N GLN A 38 2.54 -6.53 -2.85
CA GLN A 38 1.21 -7.10 -3.02
C GLN A 38 0.36 -7.02 -1.75
N TYR A 39 0.92 -6.80 -0.55
CA TYR A 39 0.18 -6.60 0.70
C TYR A 39 0.27 -5.14 1.14
N PHE A 40 -0.76 -4.64 1.83
CA PHE A 40 -0.68 -3.32 2.47
C PHE A 40 -0.59 -3.47 3.99
N PHE A 41 0.35 -2.71 4.58
CA PHE A 41 0.59 -2.67 6.01
C PHE A 41 0.80 -1.23 6.48
N SER A 42 0.10 -0.81 7.54
CA SER A 42 0.34 0.49 8.18
C SER A 42 -0.09 0.50 9.65
N ASN A 43 0.82 0.91 10.54
CA ASN A 43 0.48 1.16 11.95
C ASN A 43 -0.10 2.57 12.18
N GLU A 44 0.18 3.50 11.27
CA GLU A 44 -0.33 4.88 11.36
C GLU A 44 -1.79 4.96 10.90
N LEU A 45 -2.15 4.21 9.86
CA LEU A 45 -3.50 4.27 9.31
C LEU A 45 -4.55 3.78 10.31
N ILE A 46 -4.30 2.67 11.01
CA ILE A 46 -5.23 2.15 12.03
C ILE A 46 -5.40 3.13 13.19
N LYS A 47 -4.32 3.79 13.63
CA LYS A 47 -4.36 4.83 14.66
C LYS A 47 -5.18 6.03 14.22
N ASN A 48 -5.00 6.49 12.99
CA ASN A 48 -5.78 7.60 12.44
C ASN A 48 -7.26 7.26 12.26
N LEU A 49 -7.60 6.01 11.97
CA LEU A 49 -8.98 5.56 11.76
C LEU A 49 -9.74 5.27 13.07
N THR A 50 -9.06 4.69 14.07
CA THR A 50 -9.70 4.17 15.28
C THR A 50 -9.33 4.94 16.56
N GLY A 51 -8.26 5.73 16.53
CA GLY A 51 -7.67 6.36 17.72
C GLY A 51 -6.81 5.43 18.57
N GLU A 52 -6.72 4.15 18.21
CA GLU A 52 -5.98 3.12 18.95
C GLU A 52 -4.76 2.64 18.17
N ASP A 53 -3.68 2.29 18.89
CA ASP A 53 -2.51 1.65 18.27
C ASP A 53 -2.87 0.22 17.82
N GLY A 54 -2.40 -0.18 16.65
CA GLY A 54 -2.67 -1.50 16.09
C GLY A 54 -1.95 -1.74 14.77
N GLU A 55 -2.37 -2.77 14.05
CA GLU A 55 -1.87 -3.08 12.71
C GLU A 55 -3.00 -2.96 11.68
N TYR A 56 -2.82 -2.13 10.65
CA TYR A 56 -3.69 -2.13 9.48
C TYR A 56 -3.15 -3.10 8.42
N TRP A 57 -3.90 -4.15 8.10
CA TRP A 57 -3.52 -5.15 7.09
C TRP A 57 -4.54 -5.28 5.97
N GLU A 58 -4.05 -5.38 4.74
CA GLU A 58 -4.83 -5.77 3.58
C GLU A 58 -4.18 -6.95 2.86
N CYS A 59 -5.00 -7.95 2.50
CA CYS A 59 -4.54 -9.11 1.75
C CYS A 59 -4.32 -8.74 0.28
N GLU A 60 -3.57 -9.58 -0.45
CA GLU A 60 -3.19 -9.33 -1.85
C GLU A 60 -4.35 -8.97 -2.79
N TYR A 61 -5.53 -9.55 -2.53
CA TYR A 61 -6.73 -9.28 -3.30
C TYR A 61 -7.36 -7.91 -3.00
N CYS A 62 -7.13 -7.34 -1.82
CA CYS A 62 -7.67 -6.04 -1.41
C CYS A 62 -6.64 -4.91 -1.60
N SER A 63 -5.36 -5.18 -1.33
CA SER A 63 -4.26 -4.24 -1.56
C SER A 63 -3.89 -4.11 -3.03
N GLY A 64 -4.18 -5.12 -3.87
CA GLY A 64 -4.01 -5.02 -5.32
C GLY A 64 -4.78 -3.84 -5.94
N TYR A 65 -5.86 -3.40 -5.29
CA TYR A 65 -6.65 -2.22 -5.67
C TYR A 65 -6.26 -0.95 -4.89
N PHE A 66 -5.12 -0.93 -4.19
CA PHE A 66 -4.75 0.24 -3.39
C PHE A 66 -4.57 1.47 -4.26
N GLU A 67 -3.87 1.35 -5.38
CA GLU A 67 -3.75 2.43 -6.37
C GLU A 67 -5.13 2.87 -6.86
N GLU A 68 -5.98 1.93 -7.30
CA GLU A 68 -7.33 2.23 -7.80
C GLU A 68 -8.20 2.93 -6.74
N ARG A 69 -8.17 2.49 -5.48
CA ARG A 69 -8.90 3.13 -4.38
C ARG A 69 -8.38 4.51 -4.05
N VAL A 70 -7.06 4.71 -4.07
CA VAL A 70 -6.48 6.04 -3.89
C VAL A 70 -6.88 6.93 -5.07
N LYS A 71 -6.91 6.40 -6.30
CA LYS A 71 -7.39 7.12 -7.49
C LYS A 71 -8.87 7.51 -7.37
N GLU A 72 -9.73 6.60 -6.93
CA GLU A 72 -11.15 6.88 -6.67
C GLU A 72 -11.32 7.95 -5.58
N TYR A 73 -10.55 7.85 -4.49
CA TYR A 73 -10.52 8.86 -3.44
C TYR A 73 -10.07 10.22 -3.98
N MET A 74 -9.03 10.24 -4.82
CA MET A 74 -8.54 11.44 -5.50
C MET A 74 -9.63 12.08 -6.34
N VAL A 75 -10.32 11.31 -7.20
CA VAL A 75 -11.43 11.81 -8.01
C VAL A 75 -12.57 12.34 -7.15
N LYS A 76 -12.92 11.65 -6.05
CA LYS A 76 -14.02 12.06 -5.17
C LYS A 76 -13.75 13.38 -4.43
N ASN A 77 -12.52 13.60 -3.97
CA ASN A 77 -12.17 14.75 -3.12
C ASN A 77 -11.60 15.94 -3.91
N TRP A 78 -10.90 15.67 -5.01
CA TRP A 78 -10.19 16.69 -5.80
C TRP A 78 -10.74 16.82 -7.23
N GLY A 79 -11.67 15.95 -7.64
CA GLY A 79 -12.14 15.87 -9.01
C GLY A 79 -11.18 15.11 -9.93
N THR A 80 -11.58 14.97 -11.20
CA THR A 80 -10.66 14.50 -12.24
C THR A 80 -9.48 15.45 -12.40
N ARG A 81 -8.38 14.97 -13.00
CA ARG A 81 -7.23 15.82 -13.33
C ARG A 81 -7.68 17.06 -14.11
N CYS A 82 -7.07 18.19 -13.79
CA CYS A 82 -7.25 19.40 -14.57
C CYS A 82 -6.80 19.15 -16.02
N PRO A 83 -7.51 19.67 -17.04
CA PRO A 83 -7.09 19.56 -18.44
C PRO A 83 -5.73 20.20 -18.68
N ASP A 84 -5.48 21.34 -18.03
CA ASP A 84 -4.22 22.07 -18.05
C ASP A 84 -3.58 22.06 -16.66
N TYR A 85 -2.26 21.88 -16.60
CA TYR A 85 -1.53 21.92 -15.35
C TYR A 85 -1.29 23.36 -14.89
N GLU A 86 -1.66 23.64 -13.64
CA GLU A 86 -1.36 24.91 -12.97
C GLU A 86 -0.59 24.67 -11.68
N GLU A 87 0.60 25.26 -11.55
CA GLU A 87 1.52 25.05 -10.42
C GLU A 87 0.87 25.36 -9.06
N ASN A 88 -0.01 26.37 -9.01
CA ASN A 88 -0.66 26.80 -7.76
C ASN A 88 -2.03 26.15 -7.51
N CYS A 89 -2.53 25.34 -8.45
CA CYS A 89 -3.82 24.66 -8.29
C CYS A 89 -3.73 23.52 -7.26
N PRO A 90 -4.59 23.49 -6.22
CA PRO A 90 -4.60 22.42 -5.23
C PRO A 90 -4.85 21.03 -5.82
N CYS A 91 -5.73 20.92 -6.83
CA CYS A 91 -5.99 19.66 -7.52
C CYS A 91 -4.75 19.16 -8.28
N CYS A 92 -4.06 20.04 -9.00
CA CYS A 92 -2.81 19.70 -9.70
C CYS A 92 -1.70 19.24 -8.73
N LYS A 93 -1.55 19.90 -7.58
CA LYS A 93 -0.59 19.48 -6.54
C LYS A 93 -0.93 18.11 -5.96
N ALA A 94 -2.21 17.84 -5.69
CA ALA A 94 -2.65 16.56 -5.16
C ALA A 94 -2.41 15.43 -6.17
N TRP A 95 -2.74 15.63 -7.44
CA TRP A 95 -2.50 14.64 -8.51
C TRP A 95 -1.01 14.42 -8.78
N LYS A 96 -0.17 15.47 -8.69
CA LYS A 96 1.28 15.34 -8.77
C LYS A 96 1.85 14.49 -7.63
N TYR A 97 1.30 14.64 -6.42
CA TYR A 97 1.70 13.80 -5.29
C TYR A 97 1.25 12.35 -5.46
N TYR A 98 0.06 12.11 -6.00
CA TYR A 98 -0.41 10.78 -6.40
C TYR A 98 0.56 10.13 -7.41
N ASP A 99 0.96 10.83 -8.47
CA ASP A 99 1.91 10.33 -9.47
C ASP A 99 3.27 9.98 -8.86
N TYR A 100 3.76 10.86 -7.97
CA TYR A 100 4.99 10.61 -7.21
C TYR A 100 4.90 9.34 -6.36
N LEU A 101 3.77 9.11 -5.66
CA LEU A 101 3.57 7.94 -4.82
C LEU A 101 3.54 6.63 -5.61
N PHE A 102 2.90 6.64 -6.78
CA PHE A 102 2.70 5.42 -7.59
C PHE A 102 3.71 5.26 -8.73
N LYS A 103 4.72 6.13 -8.81
CA LYS A 103 5.76 6.10 -9.85
C LYS A 103 5.18 5.98 -11.26
N ILE A 104 4.09 6.70 -11.52
CA ILE A 104 3.60 6.84 -12.88
C ILE A 104 4.61 7.75 -13.56
N GLU A 105 5.65 7.17 -14.16
CA GLU A 105 6.54 7.91 -15.05
C GLU A 105 5.70 8.39 -16.25
N GLU A 106 5.74 9.70 -16.50
CA GLU A 106 5.10 10.37 -17.63
C GLU A 106 5.61 9.87 -19.00
#